data_AF-A0A2V8IZ22-F1
#
_entry.id   AF-A0A2V8IZ22-F1
#
_cell.length_a   1.000
_cell.length_b   1.000
_cell.length_c   1.000
_cell.angle_alpha   90.00
_cell.angle_beta   90.00
_cell.angle_gamma   90.00
#
_symmetry.space_group_name_H-M   'P 1'
#
loop_
_entity.id
_entity.type
_entity.pdbx_description
1 polymer ?
#
loop_
_entity_poly.entity_id
_entity_poly.type
_entity_poly.pdbx_seq_one_letter_code
_entity_poly.pdbx_strand_id
1 'polypeptide(L)' 'MPSRRTTLLQGTLDLLILKALATGDLHGLGVSRRIQQITRGRFVVQPGSLFPALHRLEEAGWLTSTW' A
#
# COMPACT_ATOMS: atom_id res chain seq x y z
N MET A 1 6.50 25.77 -1.15
CA MET A 1 7.54 24.74 -1.33
C MET A 1 6.91 23.57 -2.06
N PRO A 2 7.30 23.21 -3.30
CA PRO A 2 6.70 22.06 -3.97
C PRO A 2 7.12 20.78 -3.22
N SER A 3 6.13 20.00 -2.77
CA SER A 3 6.38 18.71 -2.13
C SER A 3 7.10 17.79 -3.10
N ARG A 4 8.37 17.47 -2.80
CA ARG A 4 9.18 16.50 -3.54
C ARG A 4 8.46 15.14 -3.49
N ARG A 5 7.76 14.79 -4.58
CA ARG A 5 7.16 13.47 -4.76
C ARG A 5 8.30 12.46 -4.87
N THR A 6 8.54 11.70 -3.82
CA THR A 6 9.45 10.56 -3.87
C THR A 6 8.78 9.45 -4.65
N THR A 7 9.40 9.01 -5.74
CA THR A 7 9.00 7.79 -6.45
C THR A 7 9.06 6.63 -5.47
N LEU A 8 7.94 5.96 -5.28
CA LEU A 8 7.82 4.84 -4.36
C LEU A 8 8.32 3.59 -5.09
N LEU A 9 9.44 3.02 -4.62
CA LEU A 9 10.00 1.79 -5.19
C LEU A 9 9.06 0.62 -4.90
N GLN A 10 8.99 -0.35 -5.83
CA GLN A 10 8.07 -1.49 -5.76
C GLN A 10 8.13 -2.21 -4.40
N GLY A 11 9.32 -2.63 -3.95
CA GLY A 11 9.48 -3.33 -2.67
C GLY A 11 9.17 -2.46 -1.44
N THR A 12 9.29 -1.14 -1.54
CA THR A 12 8.85 -0.24 -0.46
C THR A 12 7.33 -0.19 -0.37
N LEU A 13 6.61 -0.27 -1.51
CA LEU A 13 5.14 -0.31 -1.50
C LEU A 13 4.65 -1.57 -0.82
N ASP A 14 5.24 -2.71 -1.18
CA ASP A 14 4.86 -4.02 -0.66
C ASP A 14 4.99 -4.06 0.88
N LEU A 15 6.09 -3.55 1.44
CA LEU A 15 6.28 -3.43 2.90
C LEU A 15 5.27 -2.47 3.55
N LEU A 16 4.90 -1.38 2.88
CA LEU A 16 3.89 -0.45 3.40
C LEU A 16 2.49 -1.07 3.41
N ILE A 17 2.16 -1.90 2.41
CA ILE A 17 0.91 -2.67 2.36
C ILE A 17 0.87 -3.67 3.52
N LEU A 18 1.92 -4.48 3.68
CA LEU A 18 2.00 -5.45 4.78
C LEU A 18 1.91 -4.77 6.15
N LYS A 19 2.60 -3.64 6.33
CA LYS A 19 2.51 -2.85 7.55
C LYS A 19 1.12 -2.26 7.79
N ALA A 20 0.40 -1.89 6.73
CA ALA A 20 -0.97 -1.39 6.84
C ALA A 20 -1.94 -2.49 7.31
N LEU A 21 -1.75 -3.73 6.84
CA LEU A 21 -2.57 -4.90 7.16
C LEU A 21 -2.18 -5.60 8.47
N ALA A 22 -0.98 -5.31 9.02
CA ALA A 22 -0.52 -5.88 10.28
C ALA A 22 -1.45 -5.60 11.48
N THR A 23 -2.33 -4.59 11.38
CA THR A 23 -3.31 -4.26 12.42
C THR A 23 -4.70 -4.85 12.19
N GLY A 24 -4.89 -5.61 11.10
CA GLY A 24 -6.16 -6.21 10.72
C GLY A 24 -6.53 -5.98 9.26
N ASP A 25 -7.59 -6.64 8.84
CA ASP A 25 -8.03 -6.68 7.45
C ASP A 25 -8.53 -5.30 6.98
N LEU A 26 -8.16 -4.92 5.75
CA LEU A 26 -8.56 -3.66 5.15
C LEU A 26 -8.96 -3.87 3.70
N HIS A 27 -9.99 -3.14 3.29
CA HIS A 27 -10.33 -3.00 1.88
C HIS A 27 -9.26 -2.15 1.17
N GLY A 28 -9.14 -2.25 -0.16
CA GLY A 28 -8.08 -1.54 -0.92
C GLY A 28 -7.99 -0.03 -0.63
N LEU A 29 -9.13 0.67 -0.50
CA LEU A 29 -9.15 2.08 -0.11
C LEU A 29 -8.67 2.30 1.35
N GLY A 30 -8.94 1.35 2.24
CA GLY A 30 -8.43 1.34 3.61
C GLY A 30 -6.91 1.22 3.63
N VAL A 31 -6.34 0.34 2.80
CA VAL A 31 -4.89 0.17 2.66
C VAL A 31 -4.22 1.47 2.21
N SER A 32 -4.72 2.12 1.16
CA SER A 32 -4.12 3.39 0.68
C SER A 32 -4.20 4.50 1.74
N ARG A 33 -5.35 4.64 2.42
CA ARG A 33 -5.51 5.61 3.53
C ARG A 33 -4.57 5.32 4.69
N ARG A 34 -4.42 4.04 5.07
CA ARG A 34 -3.53 3.62 6.14
C ARG A 34 -2.07 3.91 5.80
N ILE A 35 -1.65 3.65 4.55
CA ILE A 35 -0.31 4.00 4.07
C ILE A 35 -0.08 5.52 4.14
N GLN A 36 -1.06 6.33 3.74
CA GLN A 36 -0.95 7.79 3.86
C GLN A 36 -0.80 8.23 5.32
N GLN A 37 -1.54 7.63 6.25
CA GLN A 37 -1.44 7.92 7.69
C GLN A 37 -0.06 7.56 8.26
N ILE A 38 0.40 6.32 8.05
CA ILE A 38 1.68 5.84 8.63
C ILE A 38 2.89 6.57 8.03
N THR A 39 2.76 7.11 6.81
CA THR A 39 3.81 7.87 6.12
C THR A 39 3.66 9.38 6.31
N ARG A 40 2.70 9.84 7.14
CA ARG A 40 2.39 11.26 7.39
C ARG A 40 2.19 12.07 6.11
N GLY A 41 1.46 11.49 5.15
CA GLY A 41 1.16 12.10 3.86
C GLY A 41 2.32 12.12 2.87
N ARG A 42 3.49 11.55 3.21
CA ARG A 42 4.64 11.49 2.29
C ARG A 42 4.35 10.64 1.06
N PHE A 43 3.56 9.59 1.24
CA PHE A 43 3.14 8.71 0.16
C PHE A 43 1.62 8.67 0.05
N VAL A 44 1.11 9.01 -1.14
CA VAL A 44 -0.31 8.89 -1.50
C VAL A 44 -0.39 7.86 -2.61
N VAL A 45 -0.77 6.64 -2.23
CA VAL A 45 -0.80 5.50 -3.16
C VAL A 45 -2.06 5.56 -4.01
N GLN A 46 -1.89 5.56 -5.32
CA GLN A 46 -2.99 5.56 -6.28
C GLN A 46 -3.44 4.12 -6.59
N PRO A 47 -4.71 3.92 -7.01
CA PRO A 47 -5.22 2.61 -7.44
C PRO A 47 -4.31 1.88 -8.43
N GLY A 48 -3.78 2.60 -9.42
CA GLY A 48 -2.91 2.03 -10.46
C GLY A 48 -1.56 1.49 -9.95
N SER A 49 -1.12 1.88 -8.75
CA SER A 49 0.06 1.29 -8.09
C SER A 49 -0.33 0.26 -7.04
N LEU A 50 -1.46 0.48 -6.36
CA LEU A 50 -1.91 -0.36 -5.26
C LEU A 50 -2.35 -1.75 -5.74
N PHE A 51 -3.25 -1.82 -6.72
CA PHE A 51 -3.83 -3.11 -7.13
C PHE A 51 -2.79 -4.07 -7.73
N PRO A 52 -1.86 -3.63 -8.59
CA PRO A 52 -0.77 -4.51 -9.03
C PRO A 52 0.12 -4.99 -7.89
N ALA A 53 0.33 -4.18 -6.84
CA ALA A 53 1.10 -4.60 -5.68
C ALA A 53 0.35 -5.60 -4.80
N LEU A 54 -0.95 -5.41 -4.59
CA LEU A 54 -1.81 -6.36 -3.89
C LEU A 54 -1.83 -7.72 -4.61
N HIS A 55 -2.01 -7.73 -5.93
CA HIS A 55 -1.98 -8.98 -6.70
C HIS A 55 -0.64 -9.68 -6.62
N ARG A 56 0.49 -8.98 -6.75
CA ARG A 56 1.80 -9.62 -6.58
C ARG A 56 1.99 -10.24 -5.18
N LEU A 57 1.53 -9.55 -4.13
CA LEU A 57 1.62 -10.06 -2.76
C LEU A 57 0.74 -11.29 -2.55
N GLU A 58 -0.44 -11.33 -3.17
CA GLU A 58 -1.34 -12.48 -3.18
C GLU A 58 -0.77 -13.65 -3.97
N GLU A 59 -0.25 -13.42 -5.19
CA GLU A 59 0.44 -14.44 -6.00
C GLU A 59 1.67 -15.02 -5.28
N ALA A 60 2.38 -14.20 -4.51
CA ALA A 60 3.50 -14.64 -3.70
C ALA A 60 3.08 -15.33 -2.38
N GLY A 61 1.79 -15.44 -2.09
CA GLY A 61 1.23 -16.13 -0.91
C GLY A 61 1.33 -15.34 0.39
N TRP A 62 1.62 -14.03 0.35
CA TRP A 62 1.73 -13.18 1.54
C TRP A 62 0.39 -12.62 2.00
N LEU A 63 -0.59 -12.57 1.11
CA LEU A 63 -1.93 -12.06 1.36
C LEU A 63 -2.97 -13.02 0.78
N THR A 64 -4.17 -12.94 1.34
CA THR A 64 -5.38 -13.54 0.77
C THR A 64 -6.45 -12.45 0.68
N SER A 65 -7.31 -12.52 -0.33
CA SER A 65 -8.43 -11.61 -0.47
C SER A 65 -9.78 -12.32 -0.30
N THR A 66 -10.76 -11.58 0.22
CA THR A 66 -12.17 -11.99 0.28
C THR A 66 -13.01 -10.83 -0.21
N TRP A 67 -14.04 -11.12 -1.02
CA TRP A 67 -14.91 -10.13 -1.67
C TRP A 67 -16.31 -10.13 -1.07
#